data_AF-A0A1N6MQ78-F1
#
_entry.id   AF-A0A1N6MQ78-F1
#
_cell.length_a   1.000
_cell.length_b   1.000
_cell.length_c   1.000
_cell.angle_alpha   90.00
_cell.angle_beta   90.00
_cell.angle_gamma   90.00
#
_symmetry.space_group_name_H-M   'P 1'
#
loop_
_entity.id
_entity.type
_entity.pdbx_description
1 polymer ?
#
loop_
_entity_poly.entity_id
_entity_poly.type
_entity_poly.pdbx_seq_one_letter_code
_entity_poly.pdbx_strand_id
1 'polypeptide(L)'
;MIKADKYQPTGDASVGYPQICIRTNRTAERTDMKPVIERAMNIGQQFPWSEKDTIIREVFKELGSAFGGGSFGHAWVIYFNSSKEGDNTSYAFHAGYGLVKNSEYTNDSPERKFHLQRCVKVDGNAINPELIEMKLIPKLIDESNRLSKLMKLTSEDMKNGVYTPITNCSWFAGNLWNQIIGLKFEQTIENDINLNELAVNMDLPLINEIRGIGDPGMLAESIENGLHI
;
A
#
# COMPACT_ATOMS: atom_id res chain seq x y z
N MET A 1 -9.97 9.78 -8.23
CA MET A 1 -11.27 9.04 -8.29
C MET A 1 -11.04 7.53 -8.45
N ILE A 2 -11.91 6.66 -7.90
CA ILE A 2 -11.89 5.22 -8.21
C ILE A 2 -12.46 5.00 -9.62
N LYS A 3 -11.71 4.28 -10.45
CA LYS A 3 -12.13 3.87 -11.79
C LYS A 3 -11.63 2.46 -12.06
N ALA A 4 -12.44 1.62 -12.70
CA ALA A 4 -12.09 0.24 -13.00
C ALA A 4 -12.62 -0.11 -14.39
N ASP A 5 -12.02 0.50 -15.40
CA ASP A 5 -12.48 0.53 -16.79
C ASP A 5 -11.62 -0.33 -17.74
N LYS A 6 -10.44 -0.79 -17.29
CA LYS A 6 -9.55 -1.66 -18.04
C LYS A 6 -9.58 -3.10 -17.53
N TYR A 7 -9.38 -4.03 -18.45
CA TYR A 7 -9.43 -5.46 -18.19
C TYR A 7 -8.39 -6.18 -19.07
N GLN A 8 -7.43 -6.85 -18.43
CA GLN A 8 -6.32 -7.55 -19.10
C GLN A 8 -5.93 -8.79 -18.27
N PRO A 9 -6.68 -9.90 -18.33
CA PRO A 9 -6.49 -11.04 -17.44
C PRO A 9 -5.15 -11.78 -17.61
N THR A 10 -4.42 -11.51 -18.69
CA THR A 10 -3.12 -12.13 -18.97
C THR A 10 -1.95 -11.13 -18.94
N GLY A 11 -2.17 -9.88 -18.53
CA GLY A 11 -1.15 -8.83 -18.52
C GLY A 11 -1.01 -8.11 -19.86
N ASP A 12 0.16 -7.49 -20.10
CA ASP A 12 0.44 -6.75 -21.32
C ASP A 12 1.26 -7.61 -22.29
N ALA A 13 0.64 -8.05 -23.38
CA ALA A 13 1.31 -8.89 -24.37
C ALA A 13 2.49 -8.18 -25.08
N SER A 14 2.47 -6.84 -25.15
CA SER A 14 3.54 -6.06 -25.81
C SER A 14 4.85 -6.03 -25.02
N VAL A 15 4.79 -6.26 -23.71
CA VAL A 15 5.96 -6.33 -22.81
C VAL A 15 6.69 -7.67 -22.93
N GLY A 16 5.96 -8.74 -23.25
CA GLY A 16 6.47 -10.11 -23.28
C GLY A 16 6.53 -10.76 -21.89
N TYR A 17 6.78 -12.08 -21.85
CA TYR A 17 6.71 -12.90 -20.64
C TYR A 17 8.08 -13.54 -20.30
N PRO A 18 8.33 -13.89 -19.02
CA PRO A 18 7.50 -13.56 -17.86
C PRO A 18 7.50 -12.06 -17.57
N GLN A 19 6.43 -11.58 -16.95
CA GLN A 19 6.28 -10.17 -16.60
C GLN A 19 5.69 -10.01 -15.22
N ILE A 20 5.98 -8.87 -14.61
CA ILE A 20 5.31 -8.43 -13.40
C ILE A 20 4.57 -7.13 -13.68
N CYS A 21 3.36 -7.03 -13.15
CA CYS A 21 2.48 -5.89 -13.32
C CYS A 21 2.06 -5.35 -11.95
N ILE A 22 2.12 -4.04 -11.78
CA ILE A 22 1.46 -3.33 -10.69
C ILE A 22 0.16 -2.72 -11.20
N ARG A 23 -0.92 -2.87 -10.44
CA ARG A 23 -2.27 -2.39 -10.79
C ARG A 23 -2.83 -1.51 -9.70
N THR A 24 -3.66 -0.57 -10.13
CA THR A 24 -4.52 0.21 -9.25
C THR A 24 -5.86 0.52 -9.94
N ASN A 25 -6.93 0.56 -9.16
CA ASN A 25 -8.26 1.01 -9.61
C ASN A 25 -8.48 2.51 -9.34
N ARG A 26 -7.41 3.30 -9.35
CA ARG A 26 -7.44 4.74 -9.14
C ARG A 26 -6.98 5.49 -10.39
N THR A 27 -7.62 6.63 -10.62
CA THR A 27 -7.06 7.69 -11.47
C THR A 27 -5.83 8.29 -10.82
N ALA A 28 -4.95 8.90 -11.63
CA ALA A 28 -3.75 9.63 -11.22
C ALA A 28 -4.06 10.96 -10.51
N GLU A 29 -5.11 10.96 -9.70
CA GLU A 29 -5.49 12.08 -8.85
C GLU A 29 -5.15 11.70 -7.41
N ARG A 30 -4.29 12.52 -6.80
CA ARG A 30 -3.98 12.44 -5.37
C ARG A 30 -5.26 12.56 -4.56
N THR A 31 -5.32 11.83 -3.46
CA THR A 31 -6.42 11.99 -2.52
C THR A 31 -6.20 13.24 -1.69
N ASP A 32 -7.23 14.09 -1.54
CA ASP A 32 -7.21 15.13 -0.51
C ASP A 32 -7.22 14.46 0.88
N MET A 33 -6.08 14.50 1.54
CA MET A 33 -5.85 13.83 2.83
C MET A 33 -6.36 14.64 4.01
N LYS A 34 -6.64 15.93 3.82
CA LYS A 34 -6.96 16.85 4.90
C LYS A 34 -8.22 16.45 5.69
N PRO A 35 -9.37 16.12 5.08
CA PRO A 35 -10.57 15.76 5.83
C PRO A 35 -10.41 14.47 6.67
N VAL A 36 -9.53 13.59 6.23
CA VAL A 36 -9.27 12.29 6.84
C VAL A 36 -8.38 12.46 8.06
N ILE A 37 -7.34 13.30 7.91
CA ILE A 37 -6.46 13.67 9.01
C ILE A 37 -7.24 14.45 10.06
N GLU A 38 -8.00 15.49 9.68
CA GLU A 38 -8.84 16.27 10.61
C GLU A 38 -9.79 15.39 11.42
N ARG A 39 -10.44 14.40 10.76
CA ARG A 39 -11.30 13.43 11.45
C ARG A 39 -10.54 12.62 12.49
N ALA A 40 -9.37 12.08 12.12
CA ALA A 40 -8.55 11.32 13.06
C ALA A 40 -8.07 12.19 14.23
N MET A 41 -7.72 13.46 13.97
CA MET A 41 -7.33 14.41 15.02
C MET A 41 -8.46 14.67 16.00
N ASN A 42 -9.69 14.83 15.50
CA ASN A 42 -10.88 15.03 16.33
C ASN A 42 -11.17 13.84 17.24
N ILE A 43 -10.79 12.61 16.85
CA ILE A 43 -10.85 11.44 17.74
C ILE A 43 -9.82 11.59 18.86
N GLY A 44 -8.58 11.96 18.53
CA GLY A 44 -7.52 12.16 19.53
C GLY A 44 -7.88 13.21 20.58
N GLN A 45 -8.56 14.29 20.19
CA GLN A 45 -9.00 15.37 21.09
C GLN A 45 -10.08 14.95 22.11
N GLN A 46 -10.70 13.77 21.95
CA GLN A 46 -11.70 13.26 22.90
C GLN A 46 -11.08 12.69 24.18
N PHE A 47 -9.76 12.46 24.19
CA PHE A 47 -9.06 11.86 25.31
C PHE A 47 -8.20 12.91 26.03
N PRO A 48 -8.05 12.82 27.36
CA PRO A 48 -7.19 13.72 28.09
C PRO A 48 -5.72 13.50 27.69
N TRP A 49 -4.93 14.57 27.66
CA TRP A 49 -3.52 14.51 27.25
C TRP A 49 -2.63 13.57 28.07
N SER A 50 -3.05 13.22 29.29
CA SER A 50 -2.38 12.20 30.10
C SER A 50 -2.47 10.79 29.50
N GLU A 51 -3.38 10.54 28.55
CA GLU A 51 -3.62 9.25 27.91
C GLU A 51 -3.00 9.15 26.51
N LYS A 52 -1.72 9.52 26.38
CA LYS A 52 -1.01 9.58 25.09
C LYS A 52 -1.10 8.29 24.26
N ASP A 53 -0.93 7.13 24.89
CA ASP A 53 -1.01 5.84 24.20
C ASP A 53 -2.42 5.56 23.65
N THR A 54 -3.47 5.99 24.35
CA THR A 54 -4.86 5.89 23.88
C THR A 54 -5.07 6.80 22.68
N ILE A 55 -4.62 8.06 22.77
CA ILE A 55 -4.73 9.04 21.67
C ILE A 55 -4.06 8.48 20.41
N ILE A 56 -2.82 8.00 20.52
CA ILE A 56 -2.07 7.42 19.41
C ILE A 56 -2.85 6.27 18.78
N ARG A 57 -3.26 5.30 19.60
CA ARG A 57 -3.97 4.11 19.11
C ARG A 57 -5.26 4.47 18.40
N GLU A 58 -6.09 5.35 18.96
CA GLU A 58 -7.38 5.69 18.36
C GLU A 58 -7.22 6.54 17.10
N VAL A 59 -6.26 7.47 17.04
CA VAL A 59 -5.93 8.24 15.81
C VAL A 59 -5.52 7.29 14.68
N PHE A 60 -4.58 6.38 14.92
CA PHE A 60 -4.12 5.45 13.89
C PHE A 60 -5.18 4.42 13.50
N LYS A 61 -6.06 4.05 14.41
CA LYS A 61 -7.21 3.17 14.12
C LYS A 61 -8.22 3.86 13.22
N GLU A 62 -8.53 5.14 13.46
CA GLU A 62 -9.42 5.92 12.60
C GLU A 62 -8.84 6.07 11.18
N LEU A 63 -7.57 6.47 11.10
CA LEU A 63 -6.86 6.51 9.81
C LEU A 63 -6.87 5.14 9.15
N GLY A 64 -6.61 4.06 9.91
CA GLY A 64 -6.53 2.71 9.38
C GLY A 64 -7.86 2.24 8.80
N SER A 65 -8.96 2.58 9.47
CA SER A 65 -10.31 2.33 8.98
C SER A 65 -10.61 3.10 7.70
N ALA A 66 -10.22 4.38 7.63
CA ALA A 66 -10.39 5.19 6.43
C ALA A 66 -9.67 4.59 5.22
N PHE A 67 -8.37 4.25 5.34
CA PHE A 67 -7.60 3.66 4.24
C PHE A 67 -8.06 2.23 3.89
N GLY A 68 -8.45 1.44 4.90
CA GLY A 68 -8.96 0.08 4.73
C GLY A 68 -10.38 0.00 4.15
N GLY A 69 -11.16 1.08 4.21
CA GLY A 69 -12.56 1.12 3.77
C GLY A 69 -12.78 1.08 2.25
N GLY A 70 -11.70 1.06 1.45
CA GLY A 70 -11.77 0.92 -0.01
C GLY A 70 -12.13 2.19 -0.77
N SER A 71 -12.55 3.27 -0.09
CA SER A 71 -12.86 4.58 -0.69
C SER A 71 -11.63 5.25 -1.34
N PHE A 72 -10.43 4.89 -0.90
CA PHE A 72 -9.17 5.35 -1.46
C PHE A 72 -8.74 4.54 -2.69
N GLY A 73 -9.46 3.47 -3.04
CA GLY A 73 -9.03 2.51 -4.05
C GLY A 73 -8.05 1.48 -3.49
N HIS A 74 -7.49 0.68 -4.38
CA HIS A 74 -6.65 -0.46 -4.03
C HIS A 74 -5.55 -0.66 -5.06
N ALA A 75 -4.41 -1.16 -4.59
CA ALA A 75 -3.26 -1.49 -5.40
C ALA A 75 -2.76 -2.91 -5.11
N TRP A 76 -2.39 -3.64 -6.16
CA TRP A 76 -1.92 -5.02 -6.07
C TRP A 76 -0.89 -5.32 -7.17
N VAL A 77 -0.13 -6.39 -6.97
CA VAL A 77 0.95 -6.82 -7.88
C VAL A 77 0.63 -8.21 -8.41
N ILE A 78 0.88 -8.44 -9.69
CA ILE A 78 0.66 -9.73 -10.35
C ILE A 78 1.91 -10.11 -11.14
N TYR A 79 2.41 -11.31 -10.90
CA TYR A 79 3.40 -11.96 -11.74
C TYR A 79 2.68 -12.86 -12.76
N PHE A 80 2.93 -12.67 -14.06
CA PHE A 80 2.44 -13.53 -15.13
C PHE A 80 3.59 -14.37 -15.69
N ASN A 81 3.51 -15.70 -15.54
CA ASN A 81 4.53 -16.60 -16.10
C ASN A 81 4.44 -16.66 -17.63
N SER A 82 3.22 -16.62 -18.17
CA SER A 82 2.95 -16.69 -19.61
C SER A 82 1.68 -15.94 -19.98
N SER A 83 1.36 -15.91 -21.28
CA SER A 83 0.11 -15.36 -21.81
C SER A 83 -1.11 -16.26 -21.58
N LYS A 84 -0.94 -17.39 -20.88
CA LYS A 84 -2.03 -18.32 -20.58
C LYS A 84 -2.86 -17.81 -19.40
N GLU A 85 -4.17 -17.81 -19.55
CA GLU A 85 -5.10 -17.49 -18.47
C GLU A 85 -4.87 -18.41 -17.25
N GLY A 86 -4.91 -17.82 -16.05
CA GLY A 86 -4.63 -18.54 -14.81
C GLY A 86 -3.15 -18.81 -14.53
N ASP A 87 -2.23 -18.57 -15.47
CA ASP A 87 -0.80 -18.79 -15.27
C ASP A 87 -0.09 -17.57 -14.66
N ASN A 88 -0.47 -17.27 -13.43
CA ASN A 88 -0.05 -16.09 -12.70
C ASN A 88 0.03 -16.34 -11.19
N THR A 89 0.60 -15.37 -10.47
CA THR A 89 0.52 -15.28 -9.02
C THR A 89 0.26 -13.82 -8.64
N SER A 90 -0.75 -13.58 -7.80
CA SER A 90 -1.11 -12.23 -7.35
C SER A 90 -0.80 -12.03 -5.87
N TYR A 91 -0.40 -10.80 -5.54
CA TYR A 91 -0.06 -10.36 -4.19
C TYR A 91 -0.79 -9.04 -3.90
N ALA A 92 -1.55 -9.03 -2.82
CA ALA A 92 -2.26 -7.87 -2.31
C ALA A 92 -2.05 -7.72 -0.80
N PHE A 93 -2.38 -6.55 -0.25
CA PHE A 93 -2.27 -6.29 1.19
C PHE A 93 -3.54 -5.62 1.70
N HIS A 94 -4.20 -6.23 2.69
CA HIS A 94 -5.55 -5.86 3.10
C HIS A 94 -5.71 -5.66 4.60
N ALA A 95 -6.64 -4.76 4.96
CA ALA A 95 -7.10 -4.61 6.32
C ALA A 95 -7.67 -5.94 6.84
N GLY A 96 -7.26 -6.34 8.05
CA GLY A 96 -7.68 -7.59 8.69
C GLY A 96 -6.93 -8.85 8.24
N TYR A 97 -6.33 -8.85 7.04
CA TYR A 97 -5.65 -10.04 6.49
C TYR A 97 -4.13 -9.90 6.37
N GLY A 98 -3.62 -8.67 6.22
CA GLY A 98 -2.24 -8.45 5.80
C GLY A 98 -2.05 -8.91 4.35
N LEU A 99 -0.98 -9.65 4.09
CA LEU A 99 -0.71 -10.27 2.79
C LEU A 99 -1.81 -11.25 2.39
N VAL A 100 -2.33 -11.05 1.19
CA VAL A 100 -3.24 -11.97 0.50
C VAL A 100 -2.59 -12.42 -0.79
N LYS A 101 -2.39 -13.73 -0.93
CA LYS A 101 -1.91 -14.37 -2.16
C LYS A 101 -3.10 -14.88 -2.96
N ASN A 102 -3.01 -14.79 -4.29
CA ASN A 102 -3.97 -15.42 -5.22
C ASN A 102 -5.44 -15.13 -4.93
N SER A 103 -5.73 -13.93 -4.40
CA SER A 103 -7.09 -13.50 -4.05
C SER A 103 -7.83 -14.45 -3.09
N GLU A 104 -7.12 -15.19 -2.23
CA GLU A 104 -7.74 -16.19 -1.32
C GLU A 104 -8.94 -15.64 -0.52
N TYR A 105 -8.89 -14.36 -0.15
CA TYR A 105 -9.92 -13.69 0.65
C TYR A 105 -10.46 -12.41 0.00
N THR A 106 -10.04 -12.13 -1.24
CA THR A 106 -10.28 -10.84 -1.90
C THR A 106 -10.59 -11.07 -3.37
N ASN A 107 -10.68 -9.99 -4.15
CA ASN A 107 -10.84 -10.07 -5.60
C ASN A 107 -9.62 -9.53 -6.34
N ASP A 108 -8.43 -9.45 -5.72
CA ASP A 108 -7.20 -8.89 -6.30
C ASP A 108 -6.51 -9.81 -7.29
N SER A 109 -7.28 -10.24 -8.28
CA SER A 109 -6.87 -11.22 -9.26
C SER A 109 -6.52 -10.53 -10.59
N PRO A 110 -5.96 -11.27 -11.56
CA PRO A 110 -5.87 -10.78 -12.93
C PRO A 110 -7.21 -10.41 -13.55
N GLU A 111 -8.29 -11.04 -13.07
CA GLU A 111 -9.66 -10.79 -13.54
C GLU A 111 -10.25 -9.47 -13.01
N ARG A 112 -9.63 -8.89 -11.96
CA ARG A 112 -10.08 -7.63 -11.40
C ARG A 112 -9.83 -6.50 -12.40
N LYS A 113 -10.90 -5.77 -12.72
CA LYS A 113 -10.79 -4.53 -13.48
C LYS A 113 -9.93 -3.50 -12.74
N PHE A 114 -9.14 -2.76 -13.49
CA PHE A 114 -8.22 -1.73 -13.01
C PHE A 114 -8.37 -0.45 -13.84
N HIS A 115 -7.66 0.61 -13.47
CA HIS A 115 -7.58 1.82 -14.29
C HIS A 115 -6.17 2.07 -14.81
N LEU A 116 -5.18 1.87 -13.94
CA LEU A 116 -3.78 1.98 -14.31
C LEU A 116 -3.07 0.66 -14.03
N GLN A 117 -2.25 0.27 -15.00
CA GLN A 117 -1.38 -0.87 -14.91
C GLN A 117 -0.05 -0.46 -15.52
N ARG A 118 1.02 -0.94 -14.90
CA ARG A 118 2.31 -0.99 -15.54
C ARG A 118 2.86 -2.39 -15.44
N CYS A 119 3.36 -2.88 -16.56
CA CYS A 119 4.05 -4.16 -16.63
C CYS A 119 5.51 -3.97 -17.06
N VAL A 120 6.38 -4.81 -16.55
CA VAL A 120 7.77 -4.93 -17.01
C VAL A 120 8.12 -6.40 -17.21
N LYS A 121 8.91 -6.66 -18.25
CA LYS A 121 9.47 -7.98 -18.48
C LYS A 121 10.54 -8.25 -17.42
N VAL A 122 10.56 -9.46 -16.88
CA VAL A 122 11.54 -9.88 -15.89
C VAL A 122 12.29 -11.12 -16.36
N ASP A 123 13.48 -11.34 -15.81
CA ASP A 123 14.16 -12.63 -15.94
C ASP A 123 13.54 -13.60 -14.92
N GLY A 124 12.82 -14.62 -15.41
CA GLY A 124 12.15 -15.61 -14.58
C GLY A 124 13.09 -16.44 -13.69
N ASN A 125 14.39 -16.47 -13.98
CA ASN A 125 15.37 -17.11 -13.10
C ASN A 125 15.77 -16.22 -11.92
N ALA A 126 15.74 -14.90 -12.11
CA ALA A 126 16.14 -13.91 -11.11
C ALA A 126 14.95 -13.41 -10.28
N ILE A 127 13.77 -13.32 -10.90
CA ILE A 127 12.52 -12.84 -10.30
C ILE A 127 11.43 -13.82 -10.69
N ASN A 128 10.93 -14.57 -9.71
CA ASN A 128 9.79 -15.48 -9.84
C ASN A 128 9.01 -15.53 -8.51
N PRO A 129 7.80 -16.10 -8.49
CA PRO A 129 6.98 -16.17 -7.28
C PRO A 129 7.70 -16.75 -6.06
N GLU A 130 8.50 -17.80 -6.23
CA GLU A 130 9.25 -18.43 -5.13
C GLU A 130 10.27 -17.45 -4.52
N LEU A 131 11.07 -16.77 -5.35
CA LEU A 131 12.04 -15.78 -4.88
C LEU A 131 11.38 -14.55 -4.25
N ILE A 132 10.25 -14.09 -4.82
CA ILE A 132 9.46 -12.99 -4.26
C ILE A 132 9.00 -13.35 -2.85
N GLU A 133 8.43 -14.56 -2.68
CA GLU A 133 7.88 -15.05 -1.42
C GLU A 133 8.96 -15.36 -0.38
N MET A 134 10.12 -15.84 -0.80
CA MET A 134 11.20 -16.20 0.13
C MET A 134 12.10 -15.03 0.52
N LYS A 135 12.24 -14.00 -0.33
CA LYS A 135 13.26 -12.94 -0.13
C LYS A 135 12.70 -11.53 0.01
N LEU A 136 11.62 -11.19 -0.69
CA LEU A 136 11.14 -9.81 -0.78
C LEU A 136 9.96 -9.56 0.14
N ILE A 137 8.93 -10.42 0.06
CA ILE A 137 7.73 -10.32 0.89
C ILE A 137 8.06 -10.36 2.39
N PRO A 138 8.92 -11.26 2.92
CA PRO A 138 9.20 -11.32 4.35
C PRO A 138 9.71 -9.99 4.92
N LYS A 139 10.54 -9.25 4.17
CA LYS A 139 11.03 -7.93 4.59
C LYS A 139 9.90 -6.92 4.75
N LEU A 140 8.90 -6.97 3.86
CA LEU A 140 7.71 -6.10 3.95
C LEU A 140 6.83 -6.49 5.13
N ILE A 141 6.70 -7.79 5.40
CA ILE A 141 5.97 -8.28 6.56
C ILE A 141 6.62 -7.80 7.85
N ASP A 142 7.93 -8.00 7.99
CA ASP A 142 8.70 -7.58 9.16
C ASP A 142 8.61 -6.07 9.38
N GLU A 143 8.73 -5.27 8.32
CA GLU A 143 8.61 -3.82 8.41
C GLU A 143 7.20 -3.38 8.81
N SER A 144 6.15 -4.01 8.27
CA SER A 144 4.77 -3.72 8.65
C SER A 144 4.46 -4.07 10.11
N ASN A 145 5.02 -5.18 10.61
CA ASN A 145 4.91 -5.58 12.01
C ASN A 145 5.67 -4.61 12.94
N ARG A 146 6.89 -4.22 12.54
CA ARG A 146 7.70 -3.25 13.30
C ARG A 146 6.99 -1.90 13.42
N LEU A 147 6.48 -1.37 12.31
CA LEU A 147 5.78 -0.08 12.29
C LEU A 147 4.47 -0.13 13.08
N SER A 148 3.71 -1.22 12.99
CA SER A 148 2.45 -1.36 13.75
C SER A 148 2.66 -1.42 15.27
N LYS A 149 3.76 -2.01 15.74
CA LYS A 149 4.18 -1.95 17.16
C LYS A 149 4.54 -0.53 17.59
N LEU A 150 5.24 0.23 16.75
CA LEU A 150 5.55 1.64 17.01
C LEU A 150 4.27 2.48 17.10
N MET A 151 3.28 2.19 16.25
CA MET A 151 1.94 2.81 16.26
C MET A 151 1.01 2.30 17.39
N LYS A 152 1.47 1.37 18.24
CA LYS A 152 0.66 0.76 19.32
C LYS A 152 -0.64 0.09 18.82
N LEU A 153 -0.65 -0.38 17.58
CA LEU A 153 -1.81 -1.05 16.98
C LEU A 153 -1.85 -2.55 17.30
N THR A 154 -0.69 -3.18 17.48
CA THR A 154 -0.56 -4.57 17.92
C THR A 154 0.63 -4.71 18.89
N SER A 155 0.55 -5.66 19.81
CA SER A 155 1.66 -6.10 20.66
C SER A 155 2.41 -7.30 20.11
N GLU A 156 1.86 -7.99 19.11
CA GLU A 156 2.36 -9.25 18.57
C GLU A 156 2.67 -9.15 17.07
N ASP A 157 3.64 -9.95 16.61
CA ASP A 157 3.95 -10.07 15.18
C ASP A 157 2.90 -10.92 14.48
N MET A 158 2.34 -10.40 13.40
CA MET A 158 1.37 -11.11 12.58
C MET A 158 2.07 -11.82 11.43
N LYS A 159 1.77 -13.10 11.22
CA LYS A 159 2.37 -13.92 10.14
C LYS A 159 2.28 -13.28 8.77
N ASN A 160 1.15 -12.62 8.48
CA ASN A 160 0.88 -11.99 7.18
C ASN A 160 1.12 -10.47 7.22
N GLY A 161 1.73 -9.93 8.28
CA GLY A 161 1.94 -8.50 8.45
C GLY A 161 0.68 -7.74 8.91
N VAL A 162 0.85 -6.45 9.17
CA VAL A 162 -0.23 -5.58 9.66
C VAL A 162 -0.51 -4.46 8.68
N TYR A 163 -1.75 -4.39 8.22
CA TYR A 163 -2.27 -3.28 7.45
C TYR A 163 -2.51 -2.08 8.37
N THR A 164 -1.90 -0.95 8.04
CA THR A 164 -2.03 0.31 8.77
C THR A 164 -2.16 1.46 7.77
N PRO A 165 -2.42 2.70 8.22
CA PRO A 165 -2.35 3.88 7.34
C PRO A 165 -1.03 3.98 6.57
N ILE A 166 0.08 3.63 7.21
CA ILE A 166 1.43 3.76 6.65
C ILE A 166 1.78 2.53 5.80
N THR A 167 1.38 1.34 6.25
CA THR A 167 1.67 0.05 5.60
C THR A 167 0.44 -0.54 4.93
N ASN A 168 -0.24 0.27 4.12
CA ASN A 168 -1.44 -0.14 3.39
C ASN A 168 -1.11 -0.83 2.04
N CYS A 169 -2.15 -1.09 1.23
CA CYS A 169 -2.03 -1.73 -0.08
C CYS A 169 -1.06 -1.02 -1.04
N SER A 170 -1.08 0.31 -1.09
CA SER A 170 -0.19 1.11 -1.96
C SER A 170 1.25 1.05 -1.48
N TRP A 171 1.46 1.11 -0.17
CA TRP A 171 2.79 0.92 0.41
C TRP A 171 3.35 -0.45 0.06
N PHE A 172 2.56 -1.51 0.26
CA PHE A 172 3.00 -2.87 -0.03
C PHE A 172 3.29 -3.05 -1.53
N ALA A 173 2.34 -2.70 -2.40
CA ALA A 173 2.49 -2.85 -3.84
C ALA A 173 3.67 -2.03 -4.38
N GLY A 174 3.80 -0.77 -3.96
CA GLY A 174 4.89 0.12 -4.37
C GLY A 174 6.25 -0.37 -3.90
N ASN A 175 6.40 -0.77 -2.63
CA ASN A 175 7.68 -1.28 -2.12
C ASN A 175 8.05 -2.64 -2.70
N LEU A 176 7.08 -3.54 -2.91
CA LEU A 176 7.34 -4.81 -3.58
C LEU A 176 7.82 -4.58 -5.01
N TRP A 177 7.10 -3.72 -5.74
CA TRP A 177 7.47 -3.33 -7.10
C TRP A 177 8.90 -2.77 -7.16
N ASN A 178 9.23 -1.80 -6.31
CA ASN A 178 10.58 -1.23 -6.21
C ASN A 178 11.67 -2.25 -5.93
N GLN A 179 11.46 -3.17 -5.00
CA GLN A 179 12.42 -4.21 -4.69
C GLN A 179 12.70 -5.10 -5.91
N ILE A 180 11.72 -5.25 -6.80
CA ILE A 180 11.82 -6.08 -8.00
C ILE A 180 12.49 -5.32 -9.15
N ILE A 181 12.16 -4.04 -9.33
CA ILE A 181 12.63 -3.26 -10.48
C ILE A 181 13.80 -2.31 -10.17
N GLY A 182 14.23 -2.22 -8.91
CA GLY A 182 15.35 -1.38 -8.47
C GLY A 182 15.06 0.12 -8.43
N LEU A 183 13.79 0.56 -8.41
CA LEU A 183 13.39 1.97 -8.31
C LEU A 183 13.14 2.42 -6.86
N LYS A 184 13.15 3.74 -6.61
CA LYS A 184 12.85 4.33 -5.30
C LYS A 184 11.51 5.07 -5.33
N PHE A 185 10.46 4.42 -4.84
CA PHE A 185 9.19 5.12 -4.56
C PHE A 185 9.34 5.94 -3.28
N GLU A 186 9.24 7.27 -3.38
CA GLU A 186 9.13 8.15 -2.22
C GLU A 186 7.66 8.54 -2.00
N GLN A 187 7.07 8.06 -0.90
CA GLN A 187 5.79 8.55 -0.41
C GLN A 187 6.01 9.91 0.25
N THR A 188 5.76 11.00 -0.46
CA THR A 188 5.69 12.34 0.12
C THR A 188 4.27 12.64 0.60
N ILE A 189 4.14 13.31 1.74
CA ILE A 189 2.87 13.86 2.22
C ILE A 189 2.66 15.19 1.47
N GLU A 190 1.43 15.47 1.07
CA GLU A 190 1.08 16.75 0.45
C GLU A 190 1.58 17.93 1.30
N ASN A 191 2.13 18.95 0.62
CA ASN A 191 2.93 20.05 1.17
C ASN A 191 2.21 20.98 2.17
N ASP A 192 0.95 20.74 2.52
CA ASP A 192 0.13 21.67 3.30
C ASP A 192 -0.16 21.21 4.74
N ILE A 193 0.32 20.03 5.16
CA ILE A 193 0.18 19.53 6.53
C ILE A 193 1.55 19.53 7.20
N ASN A 194 1.78 20.51 8.07
CA ASN A 194 2.99 20.59 8.89
C ASN A 194 2.91 19.54 10.03
N LEU A 195 3.26 18.29 9.71
CA LEU A 195 3.29 17.21 10.68
C LEU A 195 4.21 17.48 11.87
N ASN A 196 5.25 18.30 11.69
CA ASN A 196 6.15 18.67 12.79
C ASN A 196 5.44 19.58 13.79
N GLU A 197 4.71 20.59 13.31
CA GLU A 197 3.90 21.44 14.17
C GLU A 197 2.78 20.64 14.86
N LEU A 198 2.17 19.69 14.15
CA LEU A 198 1.16 18.80 14.72
C LEU A 198 1.76 17.89 15.81
N ALA A 199 2.92 17.28 15.55
CA ALA A 199 3.64 16.43 16.49
C ALA A 199 4.06 17.19 17.74
N VAL A 200 4.50 18.44 17.58
CA VAL A 200 4.88 19.33 18.68
C VAL A 200 3.66 19.78 19.49
N ASN A 201 2.61 20.23 18.82
CA ASN A 201 1.38 20.71 19.47
C ASN A 201 0.65 19.61 20.25
N MET A 202 0.83 18.35 19.84
CA MET A 202 0.20 17.19 20.46
C MET A 202 1.14 16.34 21.31
N ASP A 203 2.42 16.71 21.38
CA ASP A 203 3.47 15.93 22.05
C ASP A 203 3.48 14.45 21.63
N LEU A 204 3.33 14.24 20.32
CA LEU A 204 3.29 12.94 19.63
C LEU A 204 4.55 12.79 18.77
N PRO A 205 5.73 12.51 19.35
CA PRO A 205 7.01 12.51 18.63
C PRO A 205 7.06 11.49 17.49
N LEU A 206 6.25 10.43 17.55
CA LEU A 206 6.10 9.43 16.50
C LEU A 206 5.49 9.99 15.20
N ILE A 207 4.71 11.07 15.24
CA ILE A 207 4.19 11.73 14.02
C ILE A 207 5.35 12.25 13.15
N ASN A 208 6.47 12.67 13.76
CA ASN A 208 7.68 13.08 13.03
C ASN A 208 8.37 11.91 12.32
N GLU A 209 8.10 10.67 12.74
CA GLU A 209 8.64 9.47 12.08
C GLU A 209 7.79 9.04 10.88
N ILE A 210 6.55 9.57 10.76
CA ILE A 210 5.68 9.32 9.62
C ILE A 210 6.13 10.19 8.45
N ARG A 211 6.91 9.59 7.55
CA ARG A 211 7.41 10.28 6.35
C ARG A 211 6.40 10.35 5.20
N GLY A 212 5.31 9.58 5.28
CA GLY A 212 4.38 9.32 4.19
C GLY A 212 3.13 8.57 4.65
N ILE A 213 1.99 8.82 4.00
CA ILE A 213 0.85 7.89 3.99
C ILE A 213 0.77 7.31 2.58
N GLY A 214 0.62 5.99 2.46
CA GLY A 214 0.56 5.34 1.15
C GLY A 214 -0.73 5.66 0.40
N ASP A 215 -0.76 6.74 -0.39
CA ASP A 215 -1.94 7.06 -1.21
C ASP A 215 -1.98 6.23 -2.51
N PRO A 216 -3.04 5.44 -2.75
CA PRO A 216 -3.26 4.81 -4.05
C PRO A 216 -3.32 5.80 -5.23
N GLY A 217 -3.71 7.06 -4.99
CA GLY A 217 -3.68 8.14 -5.99
C GLY A 217 -2.26 8.56 -6.39
N MET A 218 -1.35 8.69 -5.44
CA MET A 218 0.08 8.88 -5.73
C MET A 218 0.69 7.72 -6.50
N LEU A 219 0.34 6.47 -6.15
CA LEU A 219 0.82 5.32 -6.91
C LEU A 219 0.29 5.34 -8.35
N ALA A 220 -0.98 5.72 -8.54
CA ALA A 220 -1.58 5.93 -9.85
C ALA A 220 -0.84 7.00 -10.67
N GLU A 221 -0.59 8.18 -10.09
CA GLU A 221 0.21 9.25 -10.72
C GLU A 221 1.60 8.75 -11.11
N SER A 222 2.24 8.00 -10.23
CA SER A 222 3.57 7.42 -10.47
C SER A 222 3.55 6.46 -11.65
N ILE A 223 2.52 5.61 -11.76
CA ILE A 223 2.34 4.71 -12.89
C ILE A 223 2.14 5.49 -14.19
N GLU A 224 1.28 6.52 -14.17
CA GLU A 224 0.95 7.35 -15.34
C GLU A 224 2.18 8.11 -15.87
N ASN A 225 2.96 8.70 -14.97
CA ASN A 225 4.16 9.47 -15.30
C ASN A 225 5.39 8.62 -15.63
N GLY A 226 5.22 7.33 -15.92
CA GLY A 226 6.34 6.50 -16.31
C GLY A 226 7.27 6.11 -15.16
N LEU A 227 6.80 6.15 -13.90
CA LEU A 227 7.56 5.78 -12.69
C LEU A 227 8.95 6.43 -12.64
N HIS A 228 9.04 7.72 -12.96
CA HIS A 228 10.23 8.51 -12.67
C HIS A 228 10.16 8.96 -11.21
N ILE A 229 10.67 8.15 -10.29
CA ILE A 229 10.85 8.47 -8.86
C ILE A 229 12.15 7.83 -8.38
#